data_AF-A0A0R2E3V2-F1
#
_entry.id   AF-A0A0R2E3V2-F1
#
_cell.length_a   1.000
_cell.length_b   1.000
_cell.length_c   1.000
_cell.angle_alpha   90.00
_cell.angle_beta   90.00
_cell.angle_gamma   90.00
#
_symmetry.space_group_name_H-M   'P 1'
#
loop_
_entity.id
_entity.type
_entity.pdbx_description
1 polymer ?
#
loop_
_entity_poly.entity_id
_entity_poly.type
_entity_poly.pdbx_seq_one_letter_code
_entity_poly.pdbx_strand_id
1 'polypeptide(L)'
;MDGQDDQYVVSFGGSLLQTTNGTVISSVLLGYDNYVDLEYLARKKRLHFHAISNDRIYTANRDIGEYTIYESHLVSLNVSYRTPAEMRGINIVKAMFIDQPEVIDEALKDYIAFKDLENTVTFTRSTPFYFEANAKGISKGSALKKLCDKLEITADNLMAIGDGGNDLSMIKFAGTGVAMGNAISELKDCAQIVTADSDHDGVALAIEKYALN
;
A
#
# COMPACT_ATOMS: atom_id res chain seq x y z
N MET A 1 12.04 -19.48 -10.69
CA MET A 1 10.65 -19.03 -10.94
C MET A 1 10.07 -20.01 -11.93
N ASP A 2 9.11 -20.78 -11.47
CA ASP A 2 8.93 -22.18 -11.89
C ASP A 2 8.00 -22.32 -13.10
N GLY A 3 8.09 -21.39 -14.06
CA GLY A 3 7.26 -21.40 -15.27
C GLY A 3 5.76 -21.23 -15.03
N GLN A 4 5.36 -20.74 -13.85
CA GLN A 4 3.95 -20.52 -13.51
C GLN A 4 3.46 -19.19 -14.09
N ASP A 5 3.07 -19.22 -15.37
CA ASP A 5 2.46 -18.11 -16.11
C ASP A 5 1.01 -17.80 -15.68
N ASP A 6 0.44 -18.64 -14.81
CA ASP A 6 -0.94 -18.61 -14.35
C ASP A 6 -1.11 -17.96 -12.96
N GLN A 7 -0.05 -17.37 -12.41
CA GLN A 7 -0.05 -16.71 -11.10
C GLN A 7 -0.17 -15.19 -11.21
N TYR A 8 -0.60 -14.56 -10.12
CA TYR A 8 -0.95 -13.14 -10.06
C TYR A 8 -0.22 -12.43 -8.92
N VAL A 9 0.06 -11.15 -9.13
CA VAL A 9 0.69 -10.26 -8.15
C VAL A 9 -0.10 -8.97 -8.05
N VAL A 10 -0.49 -8.62 -6.81
CA VAL A 10 -0.99 -7.29 -6.44
C VAL A 10 0.15 -6.51 -5.82
N SER A 11 0.54 -5.40 -6.42
CA SER A 11 1.64 -4.54 -5.96
C SER A 11 1.16 -3.12 -5.65
N PHE A 12 1.99 -2.38 -4.92
CA PHE A 12 1.77 -0.96 -4.61
C PHE A 12 0.39 -0.69 -3.98
N GLY A 13 0.02 -1.46 -2.95
CA GLY A 13 -1.25 -1.27 -2.24
C GLY A 13 -2.50 -1.53 -3.07
N GLY A 14 -2.37 -2.15 -4.25
CA GLY A 14 -3.49 -2.41 -5.17
C GLY A 14 -3.45 -1.61 -6.48
N SER A 15 -2.52 -0.65 -6.62
CA SER A 15 -2.41 0.18 -7.82
C SER A 15 -2.02 -0.61 -9.06
N LEU A 16 -1.32 -1.74 -8.90
CA LEU A 16 -0.91 -2.63 -9.99
C LEU A 16 -1.35 -4.06 -9.71
N LEU A 17 -2.12 -4.63 -10.62
CA LEU A 17 -2.45 -6.05 -10.69
C LEU A 17 -1.89 -6.59 -12.00
N GLN A 18 -1.04 -7.61 -11.91
CA GLN A 18 -0.40 -8.23 -13.07
C GLN A 18 -0.20 -9.73 -12.86
N THR A 19 0.07 -10.45 -13.93
CA THR A 19 0.57 -11.83 -13.85
C THR A 19 2.05 -11.84 -13.46
N THR A 20 2.55 -12.98 -12.98
CA THR A 20 3.97 -13.20 -12.67
C THR A 20 4.90 -13.05 -13.88
N ASN A 21 4.39 -13.22 -15.10
CA ASN A 21 5.13 -12.95 -16.34
C ASN A 21 5.08 -11.48 -16.81
N GLY A 22 4.46 -10.59 -16.03
CA GLY A 22 4.45 -9.14 -16.27
C GLY A 22 3.30 -8.62 -17.11
N THR A 23 2.31 -9.45 -17.43
CA THR A 23 1.10 -8.96 -18.13
C THR A 23 0.23 -8.15 -17.19
N VAL A 24 0.11 -6.84 -17.44
CA VAL A 24 -0.70 -5.92 -16.63
C VAL A 24 -2.19 -6.19 -16.86
N ILE A 25 -2.92 -6.44 -15.77
CA ILE A 25 -4.37 -6.65 -15.75
C ILE A 25 -5.10 -5.34 -15.38
N SER A 26 -4.58 -4.62 -14.39
CA SER A 26 -5.10 -3.31 -13.99
C SER A 26 -3.94 -2.46 -13.48
N SER A 27 -3.86 -1.22 -13.93
CA SER A 27 -2.97 -0.22 -13.37
C SER A 27 -3.74 1.08 -13.18
N VAL A 28 -3.68 1.63 -11.97
CA VAL A 28 -4.28 2.94 -11.66
C VAL A 28 -3.21 3.79 -11.03
N LEU A 29 -2.89 4.88 -11.72
CA LEU A 29 -1.85 5.83 -11.31
C LEU A 29 -2.46 6.98 -10.51
N LEU A 30 -1.66 7.55 -9.62
CA LEU A 30 -1.99 8.79 -8.94
C LEU A 30 -1.87 9.95 -9.94
N GLY A 31 -2.94 10.73 -10.07
CA GLY A 31 -2.97 11.89 -10.96
C GLY A 31 -1.97 12.97 -10.52
N TYR A 32 -1.46 13.73 -11.50
CA TYR A 32 -0.52 14.83 -11.23
C TYR A 32 -1.10 15.89 -10.27
N ASP A 33 -2.36 16.26 -10.44
CA ASP A 33 -3.01 17.25 -9.58
C ASP A 33 -3.11 16.74 -8.12
N ASN A 34 -3.46 15.47 -7.93
CA ASN A 34 -3.41 14.83 -6.61
C ASN A 34 -2.00 14.87 -6.01
N TYR A 35 -0.96 14.58 -6.80
CA TYR A 35 0.43 14.69 -6.34
C TYR A 35 0.77 16.12 -5.89
N VAL A 36 0.36 17.14 -6.65
CA VAL A 36 0.60 18.55 -6.30
C VAL A 36 -0.09 18.90 -4.98
N ASP A 37 -1.34 18.49 -4.79
CA ASP A 37 -2.09 18.73 -3.55
C ASP A 37 -1.45 18.03 -2.34
N LEU A 38 -1.00 16.79 -2.52
CA LEU A 38 -0.32 16.01 -1.48
C LEU A 38 1.06 16.62 -1.13
N GLU A 39 1.85 17.02 -2.13
CA GLU A 39 3.14 17.68 -1.91
C GLU A 39 2.97 19.02 -1.21
N TYR A 40 1.96 19.80 -1.60
CA TYR A 40 1.61 21.04 -0.93
C TYR A 40 1.24 20.80 0.54
N LEU A 41 0.43 19.77 0.81
CA LEU A 41 0.06 19.38 2.16
C LEU A 41 1.29 18.96 2.97
N ALA A 42 2.21 18.20 2.37
CA ALA A 42 3.44 17.76 3.03
C ALA A 42 4.29 18.95 3.46
N ARG A 43 4.49 19.94 2.57
CA ARG A 43 5.19 21.18 2.93
C ARG A 43 4.48 21.96 4.03
N LYS A 44 3.15 22.06 3.97
CA LYS A 44 2.35 22.76 5.00
C LYS A 44 2.48 22.10 6.37
N LYS A 45 2.50 20.75 6.41
CA LYS A 45 2.65 19.95 7.64
C LYS A 45 4.12 19.71 8.04
N ARG A 46 5.08 20.16 7.23
CA ARG A 46 6.53 19.97 7.41
C ARG A 46 6.94 18.49 7.49
N LEU A 47 6.34 17.66 6.65
CA LEU A 47 6.67 16.24 6.51
C LEU A 47 7.60 16.04 5.31
N HIS A 48 8.52 15.08 5.40
CA HIS A 48 9.11 14.56 4.17
C HIS A 48 8.05 13.80 3.35
N PHE A 49 8.22 13.86 2.04
CA PHE A 49 7.26 13.34 1.09
C PHE A 49 7.97 12.91 -0.18
N HIS A 50 7.56 11.76 -0.71
CA HIS A 50 8.02 11.31 -2.01
C HIS A 50 6.90 10.67 -2.81
N ALA A 51 7.11 10.61 -4.12
CA ALA A 51 6.30 9.87 -5.08
C ALA A 51 7.13 8.72 -5.64
N ILE A 52 6.54 7.55 -5.75
CA ILE A 52 7.16 6.37 -6.35
C ILE A 52 6.64 6.22 -7.78
N SER A 53 7.57 6.12 -8.72
CA SER A 53 7.31 5.67 -10.09
C SER A 53 7.93 4.29 -10.30
N ASN A 54 7.74 3.70 -11.48
CA ASN A 54 8.33 2.41 -11.82
C ASN A 54 9.86 2.46 -11.94
N ASP A 55 10.44 3.64 -12.22
CA ASP A 55 11.87 3.79 -12.45
C ASP A 55 12.65 4.31 -11.23
N ARG A 56 12.02 5.12 -10.37
CA ARG A 56 12.67 5.74 -9.23
C ARG A 56 11.70 6.31 -8.20
N ILE A 57 12.26 6.71 -7.06
CA ILE A 57 11.61 7.56 -6.05
C ILE A 57 11.91 9.03 -6.37
N TYR A 58 10.88 9.87 -6.40
CA TYR A 58 10.98 11.31 -6.62
C TYR A 58 10.59 12.07 -5.37
N THR A 59 11.37 13.06 -4.95
CA THR A 59 11.05 13.92 -3.82
C THR A 59 11.32 15.39 -4.13
N ALA A 60 10.53 16.29 -3.55
CA ALA A 60 10.77 17.72 -3.58
C ALA A 60 11.51 18.22 -2.31
N ASN A 61 11.82 17.32 -1.37
CA ASN A 61 12.60 17.67 -0.19
C ASN A 61 14.07 17.90 -0.57
N ARG A 62 14.61 19.06 -0.16
CA ARG A 62 16.03 19.39 -0.35
C ARG A 62 16.91 18.63 0.64
N ASP A 63 16.45 18.53 1.88
CA ASP A 63 16.99 17.64 2.89
C ASP A 63 16.20 16.33 2.78
N ILE A 64 16.86 15.26 2.33
CA ILE A 64 16.19 13.98 2.10
C ILE A 64 16.07 13.26 3.44
N GLY A 65 14.83 12.92 3.82
CA GLY A 65 14.55 12.22 5.07
C GLY A 65 15.13 10.81 5.09
N GLU A 66 15.56 10.36 6.28
CA GLU A 66 16.14 9.03 6.52
C GLU A 66 15.27 7.91 5.94
N TYR A 67 13.97 7.95 6.19
CA TYR A 67 13.06 6.91 5.73
C TYR A 67 12.86 6.91 4.21
N THR A 68 13.08 8.03 3.51
CA THR A 68 13.12 8.02 2.03
C THR A 68 14.33 7.25 1.51
N ILE A 69 15.49 7.37 2.18
CA ILE A 69 16.68 6.59 1.86
C ILE A 69 16.47 5.12 2.22
N TYR A 70 15.87 4.83 3.38
CA TYR A 70 15.50 3.47 3.77
C TYR A 70 14.58 2.81 2.72
N GLU A 71 13.53 3.50 2.28
CA GLU A 71 12.63 2.99 1.23
C GLU A 71 13.39 2.72 -0.07
N SER A 72 14.27 3.64 -0.50
CA SER A 72 15.10 3.48 -1.70
C SER A 72 15.91 2.18 -1.69
N HIS A 73 16.47 1.81 -0.53
CA HIS A 73 17.17 0.53 -0.37
C HIS A 73 16.20 -0.65 -0.37
N LEU A 74 15.07 -0.53 0.32
CA LEU A 74 14.06 -1.60 0.42
C LEU A 74 13.50 -1.99 -0.96
N VAL A 75 13.17 -1.00 -1.79
CA VAL A 75 12.58 -1.23 -3.13
C VAL A 75 13.60 -1.23 -4.27
N SER A 76 14.89 -1.06 -3.95
CA SER A 76 15.98 -1.01 -4.94
C SER A 76 15.78 0.04 -6.05
N LEU A 77 15.23 1.21 -5.68
CA LEU A 77 15.00 2.33 -6.59
C LEU A 77 15.87 3.52 -6.21
N ASN A 78 16.51 4.18 -7.18
CA ASN A 78 17.26 5.40 -6.94
C ASN A 78 16.34 6.55 -6.47
N VAL A 79 16.90 7.55 -5.81
CA VAL A 79 16.18 8.77 -5.41
C VAL A 79 16.56 9.92 -6.34
N SER A 80 15.58 10.73 -6.75
CA SER A 80 15.80 11.96 -7.52
C SER A 80 15.04 13.12 -6.93
N TYR A 81 15.75 14.24 -6.72
CA TYR A 81 15.11 15.52 -6.44
C TYR A 81 14.40 16.04 -7.69
N ARG A 82 13.13 16.43 -7.57
CA ARG A 82 12.37 17.16 -8.59
C ARG A 82 11.46 18.17 -7.92
N THR A 83 11.33 19.35 -8.53
CA THR A 83 10.29 20.30 -8.16
C THR A 83 8.91 19.76 -8.57
N PRO A 84 7.81 20.22 -7.95
CA PRO A 84 6.46 19.80 -8.35
C PRO A 84 6.15 20.07 -9.83
N ALA A 85 6.74 21.10 -10.43
CA ALA A 85 6.57 21.41 -11.85
C ALA A 85 7.24 20.36 -12.76
N GLU A 86 8.41 19.86 -12.38
CA GLU A 86 9.16 18.83 -13.12
C GLU A 86 8.55 17.43 -13.01
N MET A 87 7.64 17.23 -12.05
CA MET A 87 6.89 15.98 -11.92
C MET A 87 5.76 15.83 -12.94
N ARG A 88 5.45 16.88 -13.71
CA ARG A 88 4.40 16.82 -14.73
C ARG A 88 4.76 15.80 -15.81
N GLY A 89 3.84 14.89 -16.10
CA GLY A 89 4.02 13.83 -17.09
C GLY A 89 4.77 12.60 -16.59
N ILE A 90 5.20 12.57 -15.32
CA ILE A 90 5.74 11.37 -14.69
C ILE A 90 4.57 10.50 -14.22
N ASN A 91 4.63 9.21 -14.54
CA ASN A 91 3.65 8.23 -14.07
C ASN A 91 3.89 7.94 -12.59
N ILE A 92 2.99 8.41 -11.71
CA ILE A 92 3.11 8.22 -10.27
C ILE A 92 2.27 7.01 -9.86
N VAL A 93 2.91 6.01 -9.27
CA VAL A 93 2.23 4.79 -8.82
C VAL A 93 1.58 5.01 -7.46
N LYS A 94 2.32 5.59 -6.52
CA LYS A 94 1.85 6.01 -5.20
C LYS A 94 2.69 7.16 -4.66
N ALA A 95 2.19 7.86 -3.66
CA ALA A 95 2.97 8.84 -2.91
C ALA A 95 2.90 8.57 -1.41
N MET A 96 3.88 9.02 -0.64
CA MET A 96 3.98 8.73 0.79
C MET A 96 4.46 9.97 1.55
N PHE A 97 3.75 10.31 2.62
CA PHE A 97 4.31 11.11 3.71
C PHE A 97 5.12 10.17 4.60
N ILE A 98 6.33 10.58 4.92
CA ILE A 98 7.35 9.64 5.40
C ILE A 98 8.28 10.33 6.37
N ASP A 99 8.21 10.00 7.65
CA ASP A 99 9.00 10.66 8.69
C ASP A 99 9.08 9.80 9.95
N GLN A 100 9.76 10.28 10.99
CA GLN A 100 9.76 9.62 12.30
C GLN A 100 8.31 9.35 12.77
N PRO A 101 8.03 8.19 13.40
CA PRO A 101 6.68 7.83 13.81
C PRO A 101 5.94 8.92 14.58
N GLU A 102 6.63 9.59 15.51
CA GLU A 102 6.06 10.65 16.34
C GLU A 102 5.72 11.90 15.53
N VAL A 103 6.50 12.19 14.48
CA VAL A 103 6.28 13.32 13.57
C VAL A 103 5.04 13.05 12.69
N ILE A 104 4.90 11.82 12.19
CA ILE A 104 3.71 11.40 11.44
C ILE A 104 2.48 11.41 12.34
N ASP A 105 2.56 10.85 13.56
CA ASP A 105 1.45 10.84 14.52
C ASP A 105 1.00 12.24 14.87
N GLU A 106 1.92 13.16 15.14
CA GLU A 106 1.60 14.57 15.41
C GLU A 106 0.88 15.23 14.23
N ALA A 107 1.35 14.99 13.00
CA ALA A 107 0.72 15.56 11.82
C ALA A 107 -0.71 15.04 11.59
N LEU A 108 -0.97 13.77 11.95
CA LEU A 108 -2.26 13.09 11.79
C LEU A 108 -3.28 13.47 12.87
N LYS A 109 -2.88 14.07 14.00
CA LYS A 109 -3.83 14.58 15.02
C LYS A 109 -4.82 15.61 14.45
N ASP A 110 -4.34 16.46 13.55
CA ASP A 110 -5.18 17.37 12.75
C ASP A 110 -5.42 16.76 11.36
N TYR A 111 -6.35 15.80 11.33
CA TYR A 111 -6.69 15.04 10.13
C TYR A 111 -7.52 15.83 9.10
N ILE A 112 -8.02 17.03 9.44
CA ILE A 112 -8.96 17.78 8.59
C ILE A 112 -8.37 18.01 7.20
N ALA A 113 -7.09 18.42 7.14
CA ALA A 113 -6.43 18.68 5.87
C ALA A 113 -6.21 17.43 5.00
N PHE A 114 -6.08 16.24 5.62
CA PHE A 114 -6.01 14.98 4.88
C PHE A 114 -7.40 14.57 4.41
N LYS A 115 -8.42 14.74 5.26
CA LYS A 115 -9.82 14.42 4.95
C LYS A 115 -10.33 15.11 3.69
N ASP A 116 -9.93 16.34 3.45
CA ASP A 116 -10.32 17.09 2.24
C ASP A 116 -9.84 16.42 0.94
N LEU A 117 -8.70 15.71 0.99
CA LEU A 117 -8.14 14.99 -0.15
C LEU A 117 -8.74 13.59 -0.33
N GLU A 118 -9.40 13.03 0.67
CA GLU A 118 -9.97 11.67 0.61
C GLU A 118 -11.02 11.49 -0.50
N ASN A 119 -11.54 12.57 -1.08
CA ASN A 119 -12.43 12.46 -2.24
C ASN A 119 -11.70 12.02 -3.51
N THR A 120 -10.39 12.30 -3.62
CA THR A 120 -9.59 12.04 -4.82
C THR A 120 -8.41 11.10 -4.58
N VAL A 121 -8.08 10.80 -3.32
CA VAL A 121 -7.06 9.83 -2.93
C VAL A 121 -7.56 8.83 -1.88
N THR A 122 -6.87 7.72 -1.75
CA THR A 122 -7.08 6.75 -0.66
C THR A 122 -5.83 6.70 0.20
N PHE A 123 -5.98 7.04 1.49
CA PHE A 123 -4.91 6.95 2.47
C PHE A 123 -4.88 5.59 3.15
N THR A 124 -3.68 5.09 3.40
CA THR A 124 -3.43 3.88 4.20
C THR A 124 -2.16 4.03 5.01
N ARG A 125 -2.10 3.39 6.18
CA ARG A 125 -0.89 3.31 6.99
C ARG A 125 -0.44 1.86 7.08
N SER A 126 0.75 1.57 6.58
CA SER A 126 1.35 0.22 6.61
C SER A 126 2.27 0.01 7.81
N THR A 127 3.04 1.04 8.16
CA THR A 127 4.01 1.06 9.25
C THR A 127 3.97 2.44 9.96
N PRO A 128 4.42 2.57 11.22
CA PRO A 128 4.35 3.85 11.94
C PRO A 128 4.99 5.04 11.22
N PHE A 129 6.02 4.83 10.39
CA PHE A 129 6.71 5.91 9.68
C PHE A 129 6.18 6.16 8.24
N TYR A 130 5.21 5.39 7.73
CA TYR A 130 4.63 5.56 6.39
C TYR A 130 3.15 5.92 6.44
N PHE A 131 2.79 7.06 5.86
CA PHE A 131 1.41 7.39 5.54
C PHE A 131 1.25 7.50 4.02
N GLU A 132 0.65 6.46 3.43
CA GLU A 132 0.62 6.25 1.99
C GLU A 132 -0.64 6.84 1.37
N ALA A 133 -0.50 7.39 0.17
CA ALA A 133 -1.55 7.95 -0.65
C ALA A 133 -1.58 7.28 -2.02
N ASN A 134 -2.66 6.57 -2.31
CA ASN A 134 -2.95 5.97 -3.61
C ASN A 134 -4.08 6.72 -4.31
N ALA A 135 -4.28 6.44 -5.61
CA ALA A 135 -5.45 6.95 -6.32
C ALA A 135 -6.76 6.52 -5.62
N LYS A 136 -7.82 7.33 -5.75
CA LYS A 136 -9.10 7.05 -5.08
C LYS A 136 -9.61 5.64 -5.40
N GLY A 137 -10.03 4.94 -4.34
CA GLY A 137 -10.63 3.62 -4.43
C GLY A 137 -9.61 2.48 -4.53
N ILE A 138 -8.30 2.80 -4.58
CA ILE A 138 -7.24 1.80 -4.60
C ILE A 138 -6.92 1.31 -3.20
N SER A 139 -6.94 0.00 -3.06
CA SER A 139 -6.63 -0.76 -1.86
C SER A 139 -6.35 -2.22 -2.23
N LYS A 140 -5.68 -2.98 -1.36
CA LYS A 140 -5.47 -4.42 -1.57
C LYS A 140 -6.80 -5.16 -1.79
N GLY A 141 -7.83 -4.84 -0.99
CA GLY A 141 -9.17 -5.41 -1.15
C GLY A 141 -9.81 -5.10 -2.52
N SER A 142 -9.72 -3.85 -2.99
CA SER A 142 -10.24 -3.49 -4.32
C SER A 142 -9.52 -4.22 -5.46
N ALA A 143 -8.22 -4.49 -5.31
CA ALA A 143 -7.44 -5.23 -6.29
C ALA A 143 -7.78 -6.72 -6.27
N LEU A 144 -7.95 -7.31 -5.08
CA LEU A 144 -8.43 -8.69 -4.94
C LEU A 144 -9.83 -8.86 -5.51
N LYS A 145 -10.73 -7.88 -5.33
CA LYS A 145 -12.05 -7.92 -5.97
C LYS A 145 -11.93 -8.02 -7.50
N LYS A 146 -11.09 -7.19 -8.12
CA LYS A 146 -10.84 -7.25 -9.58
C LYS A 146 -10.25 -8.60 -10.01
N LEU A 147 -9.38 -9.18 -9.18
CA LEU A 147 -8.80 -10.48 -9.45
C LEU A 147 -9.84 -11.59 -9.35
N CYS A 148 -10.69 -11.59 -8.32
CA CYS A 148 -11.82 -12.51 -8.18
C CYS A 148 -12.77 -12.42 -9.39
N ASP A 149 -13.14 -11.20 -9.79
CA ASP A 149 -13.98 -10.96 -10.97
C ASP A 149 -13.35 -11.56 -12.25
N LYS A 150 -12.02 -11.45 -12.41
CA LYS A 150 -11.27 -12.04 -13.55
C LYS A 150 -11.20 -13.57 -13.51
N LEU A 151 -11.11 -14.15 -12.32
CA LEU A 151 -11.00 -15.59 -12.10
C LEU A 151 -12.37 -16.27 -12.02
N GLU A 152 -13.46 -15.50 -12.11
CA GLU A 152 -14.84 -15.99 -11.96
C GLU A 152 -15.08 -16.70 -10.62
N ILE A 153 -14.43 -16.22 -9.56
CA ILE A 153 -14.59 -16.70 -8.18
C ILE A 153 -15.18 -15.60 -7.28
N THR A 154 -15.70 -15.98 -6.11
CA THR A 154 -16.23 -15.03 -5.14
C THR A 154 -15.27 -14.80 -3.97
N ALA A 155 -15.59 -13.82 -3.13
CA ALA A 155 -14.91 -13.61 -1.85
C ALA A 155 -14.91 -14.88 -0.98
N ASP A 156 -15.95 -15.71 -1.05
CA ASP A 156 -16.04 -16.95 -0.27
C ASP A 156 -14.97 -17.98 -0.66
N ASN A 157 -14.43 -17.88 -1.89
CA ASN A 157 -13.31 -18.70 -2.36
C ASN A 157 -11.94 -18.10 -1.98
N LEU A 158 -11.89 -16.94 -1.34
CA LEU A 158 -10.67 -16.20 -1.06
C LEU A 158 -10.31 -16.30 0.42
N MET A 159 -9.07 -16.73 0.67
CA MET A 159 -8.39 -16.55 1.94
C MET A 159 -7.37 -15.42 1.82
N ALA A 160 -7.38 -14.48 2.75
CA ALA A 160 -6.39 -13.39 2.83
C ALA A 160 -5.72 -13.39 4.21
N ILE A 161 -4.40 -13.24 4.23
CA ILE A 161 -3.58 -13.23 5.46
C ILE A 161 -2.82 -11.91 5.51
N GLY A 162 -2.86 -11.20 6.64
CA GLY A 162 -2.20 -9.90 6.77
C GLY A 162 -1.97 -9.47 8.21
N ASP A 163 -1.24 -8.37 8.37
CA ASP A 163 -0.78 -7.88 9.66
C ASP A 163 -0.85 -6.36 9.83
N GLY A 164 -0.80 -5.61 8.73
CA GLY A 164 -0.74 -4.15 8.72
C GLY A 164 -2.06 -3.43 8.38
N GLY A 165 -2.10 -2.12 8.57
CA GLY A 165 -3.31 -1.32 8.28
C GLY A 165 -3.72 -1.30 6.80
N ASN A 166 -2.76 -1.47 5.88
CA ASN A 166 -3.02 -1.61 4.45
C ASN A 166 -3.69 -2.96 4.08
N ASP A 167 -3.70 -3.94 4.98
CA ASP A 167 -4.35 -5.24 4.80
C ASP A 167 -5.81 -5.25 5.24
N LEU A 168 -6.26 -4.28 6.05
CA LEU A 168 -7.65 -4.20 6.54
C LEU A 168 -8.68 -4.37 5.42
N SER A 169 -8.42 -3.76 4.26
CA SER A 169 -9.31 -3.84 3.10
C SER A 169 -9.41 -5.24 2.50
N MET A 170 -8.31 -6.01 2.45
CA MET A 170 -8.34 -7.37 1.91
C MET A 170 -8.88 -8.38 2.91
N ILE A 171 -8.57 -8.21 4.21
CA ILE A 171 -9.08 -9.07 5.28
C ILE A 171 -10.60 -8.97 5.38
N LYS A 172 -11.16 -7.76 5.29
CA LYS A 172 -12.62 -7.56 5.28
C LYS A 172 -13.30 -8.05 4.01
N PHE A 173 -12.58 -8.10 2.89
CA PHE A 173 -13.13 -8.53 1.61
C PHE A 173 -13.15 -10.05 1.47
N ALA A 174 -12.13 -10.74 1.96
CA ALA A 174 -12.01 -12.19 1.87
C ALA A 174 -13.08 -12.89 2.71
N GLY A 175 -13.61 -14.01 2.21
CA GLY A 175 -14.49 -14.90 2.97
C GLY A 175 -13.77 -15.54 4.16
N THR A 176 -12.45 -15.77 4.01
CA THR A 176 -11.57 -16.19 5.11
C THR A 176 -10.45 -15.17 5.32
N GLY A 177 -10.69 -14.14 6.13
CA GLY A 177 -9.69 -13.18 6.56
C GLY A 177 -8.92 -13.66 7.81
N VAL A 178 -7.59 -13.64 7.73
CA VAL A 178 -6.69 -14.10 8.78
C VAL A 178 -5.73 -12.98 9.21
N ALA A 179 -5.73 -12.68 10.51
CA ALA A 179 -4.76 -11.81 11.14
C ALA A 179 -3.55 -12.61 11.63
N MET A 180 -2.34 -12.14 11.35
CA MET A 180 -1.12 -12.66 11.98
C MET A 180 -1.07 -12.35 13.49
N GLY A 181 -0.32 -13.14 14.26
CA GLY A 181 -0.15 -12.93 15.70
C GLY A 181 0.47 -11.57 16.05
N ASN A 182 1.35 -11.04 15.18
CA ASN A 182 1.95 -9.71 15.28
C ASN A 182 1.10 -8.58 14.66
N ALA A 183 -0.10 -8.89 14.15
CA ALA A 183 -0.96 -7.89 13.52
C ALA A 183 -1.44 -6.80 14.49
N ILE A 184 -1.72 -5.63 13.93
CA ILE A 184 -2.36 -4.52 14.66
C ILE A 184 -3.74 -4.95 15.20
N SER A 185 -4.15 -4.37 16.33
CA SER A 185 -5.41 -4.72 17.00
C SER A 185 -6.62 -4.60 16.07
N GLU A 186 -6.67 -3.51 15.30
CA GLU A 186 -7.77 -3.22 14.36
C GLU A 186 -7.94 -4.31 13.29
N LEU A 187 -6.85 -4.96 12.89
CA LEU A 187 -6.89 -6.04 11.91
C LEU A 187 -7.36 -7.34 12.55
N LYS A 188 -6.85 -7.66 13.75
CA LYS A 188 -7.33 -8.80 14.54
C LYS A 188 -8.83 -8.72 14.82
N ASP A 189 -9.33 -7.52 15.13
CA ASP A 189 -10.74 -7.28 15.44
C ASP A 189 -11.68 -7.52 14.25
N CYS A 190 -11.17 -7.40 13.01
CA CYS A 190 -11.96 -7.59 11.79
C CYS A 190 -11.72 -8.94 11.10
N ALA A 191 -10.69 -9.70 11.50
CA ALA A 191 -10.37 -10.99 10.93
C ALA A 191 -11.26 -12.10 11.53
N GLN A 192 -11.55 -13.12 10.73
CA GLN A 192 -12.28 -14.31 11.20
C GLN A 192 -11.37 -15.22 12.03
N ILE A 193 -10.06 -15.18 11.76
CA ILE A 193 -9.06 -16.04 12.38
C ILE A 193 -7.86 -15.19 12.80
N VAL A 194 -7.28 -15.52 13.95
CA VAL A 194 -5.95 -15.06 14.34
C VAL A 194 -5.02 -16.27 14.35
N THR A 195 -3.94 -16.20 13.58
CA THR A 195 -2.89 -17.24 13.53
C THR A 195 -1.68 -16.86 14.38
N ALA A 196 -0.62 -17.67 14.37
CA ALA A 196 0.66 -17.32 15.00
C ALA A 196 1.30 -16.08 14.33
N ASP A 197 2.34 -15.51 14.93
CA ASP A 197 3.06 -14.40 14.32
C ASP A 197 4.00 -14.85 13.19
N SER A 198 4.66 -13.88 12.55
CA SER A 198 5.60 -14.12 11.46
C SER A 198 6.84 -14.93 11.84
N ASP A 199 7.24 -14.92 13.12
CA ASP A 199 8.42 -15.64 13.62
C ASP A 199 8.08 -17.08 14.05
N HIS A 200 6.79 -17.44 14.05
CA HIS A 200 6.28 -18.75 14.45
C HIS A 200 5.38 -19.37 13.36
N ASP A 201 5.75 -19.21 12.09
CA ASP A 201 5.15 -19.85 10.92
C ASP A 201 3.63 -19.59 10.75
N GLY A 202 3.14 -18.43 11.20
CA GLY A 202 1.70 -18.12 11.18
C GLY A 202 1.01 -18.29 9.83
N VAL A 203 1.70 -17.98 8.73
CA VAL A 203 1.21 -18.18 7.37
C VAL A 203 1.03 -19.67 7.06
N ALA A 204 2.04 -20.50 7.35
CA ALA A 204 1.99 -21.93 7.07
C ALA A 204 0.87 -22.61 7.87
N LEU A 205 0.77 -22.31 9.16
CA LEU A 205 -0.27 -22.84 10.05
C LEU A 205 -1.69 -22.49 9.56
N ALA A 206 -1.87 -21.27 9.05
CA ALA A 206 -3.15 -20.85 8.52
C ALA A 206 -3.50 -21.62 7.23
N ILE A 207 -2.55 -21.76 6.30
CA ILE A 207 -2.77 -22.49 5.04
C ILE A 207 -3.06 -23.97 5.30
N GLU A 208 -2.26 -24.65 6.12
CA GLU A 208 -2.42 -26.07 6.43
C GLU A 208 -3.79 -26.37 7.04
N LYS A 209 -4.28 -25.48 7.91
CA LYS A 209 -5.52 -25.69 8.64
C LYS A 209 -6.76 -25.35 7.81
N TYR A 210 -6.70 -24.29 6.98
CA TYR A 210 -7.90 -23.69 6.39
C TYR A 210 -7.97 -23.76 4.86
N ALA A 211 -6.87 -24.07 4.15
CA ALA A 211 -6.82 -24.07 2.69
C ALA A 211 -6.48 -25.42 2.05
N LEU A 212 -5.92 -26.38 2.80
CA LEU A 212 -5.46 -27.68 2.27
C LEU A 212 -6.38 -28.88 2.58
N ASN A 213 -7.53 -28.67 3.21
CA ASN A 213 -8.47 -29.74 3.60
C ASN A 213 -9.69 -29.83 2.67
#